data_AF-X0BND1-F1
#
_entry.id   AF-X0BND1-F1
#
_cell.length_a   1.000
_cell.length_b   1.000
_cell.length_c   1.000
_cell.angle_alpha   90.00
_cell.angle_beta   90.00
_cell.angle_gamma   90.00
#
_symmetry.space_group_name_H-M   'P 1'
#
loop_
_entity.id
_entity.type
_entity.pdbx_description
1 polymer ?
#
loop_
_entity_poly.entity_id
_entity_poly.type
_entity_poly.pdbx_seq_one_letter_code
_entity_poly.pdbx_strand_id
1 'polypeptide(L)'
;MATTPRYRIESITTGLRSGNHDARFSVRRNGKAFYIKISPTKFINSPNMTEKYMAYLEVLESGEEVIGDIHDTDVYEWAMAPFVSLLVELAPPPECGLKDIKITLHEHQFPEFFVFELDIIDKKLRPRRVVAETSPVRPSFVTFDDDFLDDLETWTALYDPAGIVLSFKDPEDARFKPLNKVLIDDCRTECFFKPCNFGVQIRRELGTY
;
A
#
# COMPACT_ATOMS: atom_id res chain seq x y z
N MET A 1 -15.84 -22.58 9.40
CA MET A 1 -16.08 -21.68 8.25
C MET A 1 -14.74 -21.02 7.92
N ALA A 2 -14.23 -21.19 6.70
CA ALA A 2 -12.97 -20.57 6.33
C ALA A 2 -13.17 -19.04 6.28
N THR A 3 -12.50 -18.33 7.18
CA THR A 3 -12.51 -16.86 7.19
C THR A 3 -11.85 -16.36 5.92
N THR A 4 -12.56 -15.49 5.19
CA THR A 4 -12.02 -14.80 4.01
C THR A 4 -10.69 -14.15 4.39
N PRO A 5 -9.61 -14.36 3.63
CA PRO A 5 -8.31 -13.78 3.94
C PRO A 5 -8.40 -12.26 4.02
N ARG A 6 -8.24 -11.69 5.22
CA ARG A 6 -8.23 -10.24 5.43
C ARG A 6 -6.99 -9.62 4.78
N TYR A 7 -7.17 -8.87 3.70
CA TYR A 7 -6.16 -8.00 3.11
C TYR A 7 -6.82 -6.67 2.73
N ARG A 8 -6.02 -5.65 2.46
CA ARG A 8 -6.52 -4.35 2.02
C ARG A 8 -5.71 -3.84 0.85
N ILE A 9 -6.39 -3.37 -0.20
CA ILE A 9 -5.77 -2.59 -1.27
C ILE A 9 -5.59 -1.17 -0.73
N GLU A 10 -4.35 -0.70 -0.59
CA GLU A 10 -4.02 0.63 -0.09
C GLU A 10 -4.09 1.69 -1.19
N SER A 11 -3.60 1.34 -2.37
CA SER A 11 -3.56 2.25 -3.51
C SER A 11 -3.50 1.47 -4.81
N ILE A 12 -4.08 2.07 -5.85
CA ILE A 12 -3.97 1.60 -7.21
C ILE A 12 -3.35 2.73 -8.02
N THR A 13 -2.37 2.42 -8.83
CA THR A 13 -1.73 3.38 -9.73
C THR A 13 -1.78 2.81 -11.14
N THR A 14 -2.41 3.57 -12.03
CA THR A 14 -2.47 3.28 -13.46
C THR A 14 -1.44 4.15 -14.19
N GLY A 15 -1.00 3.73 -15.36
CA GLY A 15 -0.06 4.50 -16.17
C GLY A 15 -0.71 5.76 -16.75
N LEU A 16 -0.76 6.84 -15.98
CA LEU A 16 -1.33 8.16 -16.36
C LEU A 16 -0.73 8.85 -17.61
N ARG A 17 0.21 8.22 -18.33
CA ARG A 17 0.80 8.74 -19.58
C ARG A 17 0.39 7.87 -20.76
N SER A 18 -0.14 8.52 -21.80
CA SER A 18 -0.70 7.87 -22.99
C SER A 18 0.22 6.77 -23.53
N GLY A 19 -0.27 5.52 -23.47
CA GLY A 19 0.40 4.33 -23.98
C GLY A 19 0.92 3.36 -22.92
N ASN A 20 0.99 3.73 -21.63
CA ASN A 20 1.33 2.79 -20.56
C ASN A 20 0.07 2.21 -19.91
N HIS A 21 -0.33 1.01 -20.34
CA HIS A 21 -1.49 0.30 -19.81
C HIS A 21 -1.14 -0.58 -18.60
N ASP A 22 -0.11 -0.23 -17.84
CA ASP A 22 0.27 -0.97 -16.64
C ASP A 22 -0.56 -0.49 -15.43
N ALA A 23 -1.03 -1.45 -14.63
CA ALA A 23 -1.67 -1.20 -13.35
C ALA A 23 -0.79 -1.76 -12.22
N ARG A 24 -0.67 -0.99 -11.13
CA ARG A 24 0.01 -1.41 -9.90
C ARG A 24 -0.92 -1.33 -8.71
N PHE A 25 -1.03 -2.42 -7.98
CA PHE A 25 -1.79 -2.53 -6.74
C PHE A 25 -0.81 -2.61 -5.57
N SER A 26 -0.98 -1.73 -4.58
CA SER A 26 -0.33 -1.84 -3.27
C SER A 26 -1.31 -2.49 -2.31
N VAL A 27 -0.93 -3.62 -1.73
CA VAL A 27 -1.79 -4.42 -0.86
C VAL A 27 -1.10 -4.67 0.47
N ARG A 28 -1.83 -4.49 1.57
CA ARG A 28 -1.38 -4.83 2.92
C ARG A 28 -2.04 -6.09 3.43
N ARG A 29 -1.23 -6.89 4.11
CA ARG A 29 -1.72 -7.98 4.95
C ARG A 29 -0.74 -8.26 6.08
N ASN A 30 -1.27 -8.31 7.31
CA ASN A 30 -0.51 -8.70 8.51
C ASN A 30 0.82 -7.95 8.68
N GLY A 31 0.82 -6.64 8.42
CA GLY A 31 2.03 -5.81 8.52
C GLY A 31 2.96 -5.88 7.30
N LYS A 32 2.76 -6.82 6.38
CA LYS A 32 3.54 -6.95 5.14
C LYS A 32 2.89 -6.22 3.97
N ALA A 33 3.72 -5.78 3.02
CA ALA A 33 3.28 -5.13 1.79
C ALA A 33 3.46 -6.04 0.56
N PHE A 34 2.53 -5.94 -0.37
CA PHE A 34 2.51 -6.71 -1.61
C PHE A 34 2.29 -5.75 -2.76
N TYR A 35 3.25 -5.69 -3.67
CA TYR A 35 3.22 -4.83 -4.84
C TYR A 35 2.97 -5.68 -6.07
N ILE A 36 1.74 -5.63 -6.59
CA ILE A 36 1.31 -6.43 -7.72
C ILE A 36 1.29 -5.54 -8.96
N LYS A 37 1.99 -5.95 -10.01
CA LYS A 37 1.98 -5.30 -11.31
C LYS A 37 1.24 -6.17 -12.32
N ILE A 38 0.33 -5.56 -13.06
CA ILE A 38 -0.36 -6.16 -14.19
C ILE A 38 0.00 -5.35 -15.43
N SER A 39 0.41 -6.04 -16.49
CA SER A 39 0.81 -5.41 -17.76
C SER A 39 0.31 -6.25 -18.93
N PRO A 40 -0.38 -5.66 -19.92
CA PRO A 40 -0.77 -6.35 -21.15
C PRO A 40 0.39 -6.98 -21.90
N THR A 41 1.60 -6.44 -21.74
CA THR A 41 2.83 -6.98 -22.35
C THR A 41 3.16 -8.39 -21.87
N LYS A 42 2.58 -8.83 -20.76
CA LYS A 42 2.72 -10.18 -20.19
C LYS A 42 1.57 -11.12 -20.58
N PHE A 43 0.68 -10.69 -21.47
CA PHE A 43 -0.46 -11.48 -21.92
C PHE A 43 -0.12 -12.17 -23.23
N ILE A 44 0.18 -13.46 -23.16
CA ILE A 44 0.58 -14.29 -24.29
C ILE A 44 -0.63 -15.08 -24.78
N ASN A 45 -0.93 -14.98 -26.08
CA ASN A 45 -2.04 -15.68 -26.75
C ASN A 45 -3.41 -15.50 -26.07
N SER A 46 -3.66 -14.32 -25.49
CA SER A 46 -4.83 -14.08 -24.62
C SER A 46 -5.60 -12.81 -25.01
N PRO A 47 -6.11 -12.68 -26.26
CA PRO A 47 -6.78 -11.47 -26.73
C PRO A 47 -8.00 -11.10 -25.89
N ASN A 48 -8.88 -12.07 -25.58
CA ASN A 48 -10.06 -11.81 -24.74
C ASN A 48 -9.69 -11.33 -23.33
N MET A 49 -8.59 -11.82 -22.76
CA MET A 49 -8.11 -11.35 -21.44
C MET A 49 -7.52 -9.95 -21.53
N THR A 50 -6.92 -9.62 -22.66
CA THR A 50 -6.40 -8.27 -22.93
C THR A 50 -7.56 -7.28 -23.04
N GLU A 51 -8.60 -7.61 -23.81
CA GLU A 51 -9.82 -6.80 -23.93
C GLU A 51 -10.50 -6.60 -22.58
N LYS A 52 -10.70 -7.69 -21.83
CA LYS A 52 -11.25 -7.64 -20.47
C LYS A 52 -10.42 -6.72 -19.55
N TYR A 53 -9.10 -6.84 -19.60
CA TYR A 53 -8.22 -5.99 -18.80
C TYR A 53 -8.28 -4.52 -19.21
N MET A 54 -8.40 -4.19 -20.51
CA MET A 54 -8.50 -2.80 -20.94
C MET A 54 -9.80 -2.16 -20.44
N ALA A 55 -10.92 -2.89 -20.48
CA ALA A 55 -12.18 -2.41 -19.89
C ALA A 55 -12.06 -2.18 -18.36
N TYR A 56 -11.33 -3.06 -17.67
CA TYR A 56 -11.05 -2.89 -16.24
C TYR A 56 -10.12 -1.71 -15.96
N LEU A 57 -9.15 -1.47 -16.83
CA LEU A 57 -8.24 -0.33 -16.72
C LEU A 57 -9.01 1.00 -16.88
N GLU A 58 -9.99 1.06 -17.78
CA GLU A 58 -10.86 2.23 -17.96
C GLU A 58 -11.63 2.57 -16.67
N VAL A 59 -12.16 1.56 -15.97
CA VAL A 59 -12.80 1.74 -14.65
C VAL A 59 -11.81 2.31 -13.63
N LEU A 60 -10.59 1.78 -13.56
CA LEU A 60 -9.58 2.26 -12.62
C LEU A 60 -9.09 3.67 -12.94
N GLU A 61 -9.02 4.04 -14.22
CA GLU A 61 -8.57 5.35 -14.68
C GLU A 61 -9.62 6.44 -14.51
N SER A 62 -10.91 6.11 -14.64
CA SER A 62 -12.00 7.06 -14.42
C SER A 62 -12.15 7.44 -12.94
N GLY A 63 -11.87 6.50 -12.04
CA GLY A 63 -12.18 6.63 -10.61
C GLY A 63 -13.67 6.49 -10.28
N GLU A 64 -14.51 6.12 -11.25
CA GLU A 64 -15.93 5.84 -11.06
C GLU A 64 -16.12 4.42 -10.49
N GLU A 65 -17.11 4.24 -9.61
CA GLU A 65 -17.43 2.93 -9.03
C GLU A 65 -17.97 1.96 -10.09
N VAL A 66 -18.58 2.48 -11.16
CA VAL A 66 -19.20 1.69 -12.24
C VAL A 66 -18.97 2.36 -13.59
N ILE A 67 -18.50 1.59 -14.57
CA ILE A 67 -18.57 1.96 -15.99
C ILE A 67 -19.26 0.85 -16.78
N GLY A 68 -20.36 1.21 -17.45
CA GLY A 68 -21.20 0.23 -18.13
C GLY A 68 -21.74 -0.79 -17.13
N ASP A 69 -21.40 -2.06 -17.34
CA ASP A 69 -21.80 -3.18 -16.47
C ASP A 69 -20.66 -3.67 -15.55
N ILE A 70 -19.55 -2.92 -15.44
CA ILE A 70 -18.36 -3.33 -14.67
C ILE A 70 -18.27 -2.48 -13.40
N HIS A 71 -18.28 -3.15 -12.24
CA HIS A 71 -17.98 -2.52 -10.96
C HIS A 71 -16.48 -2.55 -10.66
N ASP A 72 -15.98 -1.54 -9.96
CA ASP A 72 -14.60 -1.52 -9.46
C ASP A 72 -14.28 -2.74 -8.57
N THR A 73 -15.25 -3.23 -7.81
CA THR A 73 -15.16 -4.48 -7.04
C THR A 73 -14.86 -5.70 -7.91
N ASP A 74 -15.44 -5.78 -9.11
CA ASP A 74 -15.18 -6.88 -10.05
C ASP A 74 -13.71 -6.85 -10.50
N VAL A 75 -13.18 -5.65 -10.69
CA VAL A 75 -11.76 -5.43 -11.03
C VAL A 75 -10.87 -5.90 -9.88
N TYR A 76 -11.20 -5.51 -8.65
CA TYR A 76 -10.42 -5.89 -7.45
C TYR A 76 -10.45 -7.41 -7.23
N GLU A 77 -11.61 -8.04 -7.33
CA GLU A 77 -11.74 -9.49 -7.19
C GLU A 77 -10.94 -10.23 -8.25
N TRP A 78 -11.05 -9.82 -9.51
CA TRP A 78 -10.31 -10.43 -10.61
C TRP A 78 -8.79 -10.26 -10.46
N ALA A 79 -8.33 -9.05 -10.12
CA ALA A 79 -6.90 -8.76 -9.96
C ALA A 79 -6.29 -9.52 -8.77
N MET A 80 -7.04 -9.67 -7.68
CA MET A 80 -6.54 -10.27 -6.45
C MET A 80 -6.67 -11.80 -6.40
N ALA A 81 -7.68 -12.38 -7.08
CA ALA A 81 -7.94 -13.82 -7.08
C ALA A 81 -6.70 -14.73 -7.23
N PRO A 82 -5.77 -14.51 -8.18
CA PRO A 82 -4.60 -15.38 -8.32
C PRO A 82 -3.60 -15.25 -7.17
N PHE A 83 -3.62 -14.16 -6.41
CA PHE A 83 -2.64 -13.88 -5.35
C PHE A 83 -3.11 -14.30 -3.96
N VAL A 84 -4.41 -14.54 -3.74
CA VAL A 84 -4.97 -14.78 -2.40
C VAL A 84 -4.21 -15.84 -1.62
N SER A 85 -3.92 -17.01 -2.23
CA SER A 85 -3.16 -18.08 -1.56
C SER A 85 -1.74 -17.66 -1.21
N LEU A 86 -1.06 -16.92 -2.10
CA LEU A 86 0.29 -16.41 -1.87
C LEU A 86 0.34 -15.38 -0.74
N LEU A 87 -0.69 -14.53 -0.64
CA LEU A 87 -0.81 -13.56 0.45
C LEU A 87 -0.95 -14.28 1.81
N VAL A 88 -1.73 -15.36 1.85
CA VAL A 88 -1.92 -16.16 3.08
C VAL A 88 -0.64 -16.88 3.47
N GLU A 89 0.07 -17.46 2.50
CA GLU A 89 1.33 -18.18 2.72
C GLU A 89 2.46 -17.25 3.21
N LEU A 90 2.63 -16.09 2.57
CA LEU A 90 3.76 -15.17 2.84
C LEU A 90 3.52 -14.24 4.03
N ALA A 91 2.25 -13.98 4.35
CA ALA A 91 1.83 -13.20 5.50
C ALA A 91 0.74 -13.96 6.29
N PRO A 92 1.11 -15.08 6.95
CA PRO A 92 0.18 -15.85 7.75
C PRO A 92 -0.36 -15.01 8.91
N PRO A 93 -1.53 -15.36 9.46
CA PRO A 93 -2.02 -14.77 10.70
C PRO A 93 -0.98 -14.94 11.83
N PRO A 94 -0.86 -13.98 12.76
CA PRO A 94 0.06 -14.10 13.88
C PRO A 94 -0.30 -15.28 14.78
N GLU A 95 0.71 -15.98 15.29
CA GLU A 95 0.54 -17.10 16.23
C GLU A 95 0.26 -16.62 17.67
N CYS A 96 0.69 -15.40 18.03
CA CYS A 96 0.51 -14.82 19.36
C CYS A 96 -0.83 -14.07 19.53
N GLY A 97 -1.28 -14.01 20.78
CA GLY A 97 -2.50 -13.29 21.18
C GLY A 97 -2.48 -11.82 20.78
N LEU A 98 -3.58 -11.38 20.19
CA LEU A 98 -3.76 -10.08 19.51
C LEU A 98 -3.56 -8.84 20.40
N LYS A 99 -3.48 -8.99 21.73
CA LYS A 99 -3.51 -7.89 22.69
C LYS A 99 -2.17 -7.18 22.89
N ASP A 100 -1.06 -7.80 22.47
CA ASP A 100 0.29 -7.25 22.65
C ASP A 100 0.93 -6.78 21.34
N ILE A 101 0.14 -6.65 20.27
CA ILE A 101 0.63 -6.14 18.98
C ILE A 101 0.98 -4.65 19.14
N LYS A 102 2.27 -4.37 19.32
CA LYS A 102 2.85 -3.03 19.17
C LYS A 102 3.54 -2.97 17.82
N ILE A 103 3.04 -2.12 16.94
CA ILE A 103 3.66 -1.81 15.66
C ILE A 103 4.19 -0.38 15.75
N THR A 104 5.44 -0.19 15.38
CA THR A 104 6.07 1.11 15.31
C THR A 104 5.75 1.81 13.99
N LEU A 105 5.91 3.14 13.95
CA LEU A 105 5.77 3.89 12.72
C LEU A 105 6.82 3.45 11.68
N HIS A 106 8.03 3.13 12.12
CA HIS A 106 9.08 2.58 11.26
C HIS A 106 8.63 1.27 10.59
N GLU A 107 8.16 0.27 11.36
CA GLU A 107 7.68 -1.00 10.80
C GLU A 107 6.49 -0.82 9.86
N HIS A 108 5.64 0.16 10.14
CA HIS A 108 4.53 0.49 9.27
C HIS A 108 5.00 1.12 7.95
N GLN A 109 5.95 2.06 8.00
CA GLN A 109 6.47 2.77 6.81
C GLN A 109 7.41 1.92 5.96
N PHE A 110 8.17 1.03 6.59
CA PHE A 110 9.17 0.15 5.96
C PHE A 110 8.84 -1.33 6.21
N PRO A 111 7.69 -1.81 5.71
CA PRO A 111 7.32 -3.21 5.91
C PRO A 111 8.21 -4.14 5.10
N GLU A 112 8.30 -5.40 5.56
CA GLU A 112 8.71 -6.48 4.66
C GLU A 112 7.76 -6.51 3.46
N PHE A 113 8.31 -6.61 2.26
CA PHE A 113 7.54 -6.51 1.03
C PHE A 113 7.80 -7.66 0.05
N PHE A 114 6.81 -7.90 -0.80
CA PHE A 114 6.89 -8.83 -1.91
C PHE A 114 6.44 -8.17 -3.19
N VAL A 115 7.17 -8.40 -4.28
CA VAL A 115 6.82 -7.90 -5.61
C VAL A 115 6.32 -9.05 -6.46
N PHE A 116 5.21 -8.80 -7.15
CA PHE A 116 4.54 -9.76 -8.00
C PHE A 116 4.22 -9.16 -9.37
N GLU A 117 4.27 -10.00 -10.39
CA GLU A 117 3.73 -9.73 -11.71
C GLU A 117 2.65 -10.77 -12.05
N LEU A 118 1.61 -10.35 -12.75
CA LEU A 118 0.62 -11.26 -13.31
C LEU A 118 0.95 -11.56 -14.77
N ASP A 119 1.37 -12.80 -15.03
CA ASP A 119 1.48 -13.31 -16.41
C ASP A 119 0.14 -13.96 -16.80
N ILE A 120 -0.32 -13.75 -18.04
CA ILE A 120 -1.51 -14.42 -18.56
C ILE A 120 -1.11 -15.19 -19.81
N ILE A 121 -1.08 -16.52 -19.73
CA ILE A 121 -0.63 -17.38 -20.83
C ILE A 121 -1.78 -18.32 -21.19
N ASP A 122 -2.22 -18.27 -22.44
CA ASP A 122 -3.34 -19.07 -22.94
C ASP A 122 -4.60 -18.93 -22.06
N LYS A 123 -4.92 -17.68 -21.71
CA LYS A 123 -6.03 -17.26 -20.83
C LYS A 123 -5.92 -17.70 -19.37
N LYS A 124 -4.81 -18.30 -18.95
CA LYS A 124 -4.59 -18.71 -17.56
C LYS A 124 -3.80 -17.65 -16.79
N LEU A 125 -4.33 -17.22 -15.65
CA LEU A 125 -3.68 -16.30 -14.71
C LEU A 125 -2.54 -17.02 -13.98
N ARG A 126 -1.33 -16.48 -14.06
CA ARG A 126 -0.12 -17.04 -13.43
C ARG A 126 0.58 -15.96 -12.62
N PRO A 127 0.39 -15.93 -11.29
CA PRO A 127 1.13 -15.01 -10.43
C PRO A 127 2.61 -15.42 -10.40
N ARG A 128 3.51 -14.47 -10.61
CA ARG A 128 4.96 -14.68 -10.54
C ARG A 128 5.59 -13.74 -9.55
N ARG A 129 6.36 -14.29 -8.60
CA ARG A 129 7.18 -13.49 -7.68
C ARG A 129 8.38 -12.93 -8.42
N VAL A 130 8.63 -11.63 -8.23
CA VAL A 130 9.81 -10.94 -8.74
C VAL A 130 10.73 -10.66 -7.55
N VAL A 131 12.01 -11.03 -7.68
CA VAL A 131 13.01 -10.67 -6.69
C VAL A 131 13.31 -9.18 -6.85
N ALA A 132 13.12 -8.43 -5.76
CA ALA A 132 13.38 -7.01 -5.72
C ALA A 132 14.18 -6.70 -4.45
N GLU A 133 15.35 -6.09 -4.63
CA GLU A 133 16.23 -5.69 -3.52
C GLU A 133 15.69 -4.45 -2.79
N THR A 134 14.94 -3.60 -3.51
CA THR A 134 14.37 -2.37 -2.96
C THR A 134 12.88 -2.28 -3.23
N SER A 135 12.13 -1.71 -2.28
CA SER A 135 10.70 -1.52 -2.44
C SER A 135 10.39 -0.63 -3.64
N PRO A 136 9.43 -1.02 -4.52
CA PRO A 136 8.98 -0.20 -5.64
C PRO A 136 8.15 1.02 -5.19
N VAL A 137 7.72 1.04 -3.94
CA VAL A 137 7.07 2.18 -3.30
C VAL A 137 7.96 2.66 -2.17
N ARG A 138 8.34 3.92 -2.27
CA ARG A 138 9.24 4.58 -1.33
C ARG A 138 8.40 5.53 -0.48
N PRO A 139 8.37 5.40 0.87
CA PRO A 139 7.80 6.45 1.70
C PRO A 139 8.56 7.74 1.40
N SER A 140 7.80 8.82 1.16
CA SER A 140 8.24 10.14 0.71
C SER A 140 9.72 10.49 1.00
N PHE A 141 10.53 10.71 -0.05
CA PHE A 141 11.93 11.15 0.05
C PHE A 141 12.02 12.67 -0.13
N VAL A 142 11.25 13.43 0.65
CA VAL A 142 11.43 14.88 0.66
C VAL A 142 12.69 15.19 1.43
N THR A 143 13.67 15.80 0.76
CA THR A 143 14.85 16.37 1.41
C THR A 143 14.59 17.84 1.70
N PHE A 144 14.99 18.27 2.89
CA PHE A 144 15.07 19.68 3.25
C PHE A 144 16.53 20.09 3.34
N ASP A 145 16.78 21.38 3.10
CA ASP A 145 18.09 21.99 3.31
C ASP A 145 18.41 22.10 4.82
N ASP A 146 19.70 22.14 5.15
CA ASP A 146 20.18 22.14 6.53
C ASP A 146 19.66 23.35 7.30
N ASP A 147 19.63 24.54 6.68
CA ASP A 147 19.10 25.77 7.30
C ASP A 147 17.63 25.60 7.74
N PHE A 148 16.80 24.96 6.92
CA PHE A 148 15.41 24.67 7.27
C PHE A 148 15.30 23.64 8.39
N LEU A 149 16.16 22.62 8.43
CA LEU A 149 16.16 21.61 9.48
C LEU A 149 16.62 22.19 10.82
N ASP A 150 17.65 23.03 10.81
CA ASP A 150 18.15 23.74 11.99
C ASP A 150 17.07 24.67 12.57
N ASP A 151 16.36 25.43 11.72
CA ASP A 151 15.22 26.24 12.16
C ASP A 151 14.11 25.38 12.76
N LEU A 152 13.75 24.26 12.10
CA LEU A 152 12.71 23.34 12.55
C LEU A 152 13.01 22.80 13.97
N GLU A 153 14.26 22.43 14.26
CA GLU A 153 14.68 21.96 15.58
C GLU A 153 14.52 23.01 16.70
N THR A 154 14.45 24.31 16.37
CA THR A 154 14.28 25.36 17.39
C THR A 154 12.87 25.43 17.96
N TRP A 155 11.85 24.99 17.21
CA TRP A 155 10.45 25.18 17.58
C TRP A 155 9.60 23.90 17.54
N THR A 156 10.15 22.78 17.05
CA THR A 156 9.50 21.46 17.13
C THR A 156 10.46 20.38 17.65
N ALA A 157 9.89 19.22 18.00
CA ALA A 157 10.63 18.04 18.39
C ALA A 157 10.67 17.04 17.23
N LEU A 158 11.86 16.51 16.96
CA LEU A 158 12.07 15.43 16.00
C LEU A 158 12.03 14.09 16.74
N TYR A 159 11.32 13.11 16.18
CA TYR A 159 11.15 11.79 16.75
C TYR A 159 11.65 10.72 15.77
N ASP A 160 12.37 9.73 16.29
CA ASP A 160 12.69 8.53 15.51
C ASP A 160 11.41 7.72 15.27
N PRO A 161 11.06 7.38 14.00
CA PRO A 161 9.91 6.53 13.68
C PRO A 161 9.88 5.18 14.41
N ALA A 162 11.03 4.65 14.84
CA ALA A 162 11.09 3.42 15.63
C ALA A 162 10.60 3.61 17.08
N GLY A 163 10.67 4.84 17.61
CA GLY A 163 10.16 5.19 18.94
C GLY A 163 8.68 5.56 18.97
N ILE A 164 8.04 5.69 17.81
CA ILE A 164 6.63 6.05 17.67
C ILE A 164 5.78 4.78 17.52
N VAL A 165 4.78 4.58 18.36
CA VAL A 165 3.88 3.40 18.31
C VAL A 165 2.54 3.79 17.68
N LEU A 166 1.94 2.93 16.85
CA LEU A 166 0.64 3.25 16.27
C LEU A 166 -0.48 3.13 17.33
N SER A 167 -1.40 4.10 17.38
CA SER A 167 -2.57 4.07 18.27
C SER A 167 -3.81 3.59 17.52
N PHE A 168 -4.31 2.41 17.88
CA PHE A 168 -5.58 1.87 17.40
C PHE A 168 -6.43 1.36 18.56
N LYS A 169 -7.77 1.52 18.45
CA LYS A 169 -8.71 0.97 19.43
C LYS A 169 -8.65 -0.56 19.48
N ASP A 170 -8.46 -1.17 18.32
CA ASP A 170 -8.20 -2.60 18.16
C ASP A 170 -6.77 -2.76 17.64
N PRO A 171 -5.85 -3.41 18.38
CA PRO A 171 -4.47 -3.62 17.93
C PRO A 171 -4.37 -4.34 16.57
N GLU A 172 -5.36 -5.16 16.19
CA GLU A 172 -5.37 -5.79 14.87
C GLU A 172 -5.43 -4.78 13.73
N ASP A 173 -6.13 -3.67 13.95
CA ASP A 173 -6.33 -2.65 12.94
C ASP A 173 -5.02 -2.00 12.51
N ALA A 174 -3.98 -2.03 13.36
CA ALA A 174 -2.65 -1.51 13.02
C ALA A 174 -2.02 -2.16 11.76
N ARG A 175 -2.51 -3.34 11.38
CA ARG A 175 -2.01 -4.10 10.22
C ARG A 175 -2.78 -3.85 8.94
N PHE A 176 -3.94 -3.19 9.03
CA PHE A 176 -4.89 -3.07 7.91
C PHE A 176 -5.42 -1.65 7.72
N LYS A 177 -5.70 -0.92 8.80
CA LYS A 177 -6.32 0.40 8.76
C LYS A 177 -5.28 1.49 8.51
N PRO A 178 -5.68 2.61 7.88
CA PRO A 178 -4.75 3.71 7.63
C PRO A 178 -4.39 4.35 8.97
N LEU A 179 -3.16 4.84 9.04
CA LEU A 179 -2.66 5.50 10.22
C LEU A 179 -3.37 6.84 10.43
N ASN A 180 -3.89 7.05 11.64
CA ASN A 180 -4.54 8.31 12.03
C ASN A 180 -3.99 8.85 13.35
N LYS A 181 -3.62 7.96 14.28
CA LYS A 181 -3.08 8.36 15.58
C LYS A 181 -1.84 7.56 15.92
N VAL A 182 -0.92 8.21 16.62
CA VAL A 182 0.33 7.63 17.09
C VAL A 182 0.55 7.99 18.54
N LEU A 183 1.36 7.18 19.22
CA LEU A 183 1.81 7.41 20.58
C LEU A 183 3.31 7.70 20.56
N ILE A 184 3.70 8.75 21.27
CA ILE A 184 5.10 9.15 21.49
C ILE A 184 5.43 9.11 22.99
N ASP A 185 6.69 9.35 23.34
CA ASP A 185 7.18 9.41 24.73
C ASP A 185 6.82 8.16 25.56
N ASP A 186 7.24 6.98 25.13
CA ASP A 186 6.92 5.69 25.78
C ASP A 186 5.41 5.45 25.94
N CYS A 187 4.65 5.77 24.89
CA CYS A 187 3.21 5.64 24.83
C CYS A 187 2.41 6.59 25.75
N ARG A 188 2.98 7.71 26.19
CA ARG A 188 2.33 8.65 27.12
C ARG A 188 1.50 9.72 26.44
N THR A 189 1.88 10.13 25.24
CA THR A 189 1.24 11.22 24.52
C THR A 189 0.63 10.70 23.23
N GLU A 190 -0.67 10.91 23.02
CA GLU A 190 -1.35 10.58 21.77
C GLU A 190 -1.37 11.79 20.84
N CYS A 191 -0.95 11.59 19.59
CA CYS A 191 -0.91 12.61 18.56
C CYS A 191 -1.67 12.15 17.32
N PHE A 192 -2.22 13.11 16.56
CA PHE A 192 -2.74 12.84 15.22
C PHE A 192 -1.59 12.74 14.23
N PHE A 193 -1.64 11.72 13.37
CA PHE A 193 -0.67 11.52 12.30
C PHE A 193 -1.22 12.10 11.01
N LYS A 194 -0.45 13.00 10.39
CA LYS A 194 -0.77 13.61 9.11
C LYS A 194 0.30 13.25 8.07
N PRO A 195 0.02 12.36 7.11
CA PRO A 195 0.97 12.06 6.05
C PRO A 195 1.15 13.27 5.14
N CYS A 196 2.40 13.67 4.92
CA CYS A 196 2.73 14.73 3.97
C CYS A 196 3.67 14.16 2.91
N ASN A 197 3.21 14.15 1.67
CA ASN A 197 3.88 13.42 0.58
C ASN A 197 4.76 14.31 -0.30
N PHE A 198 4.75 15.63 -0.08
CA PHE A 198 5.47 16.61 -0.88
C PHE A 198 6.04 17.73 -0.01
N GLY A 199 7.25 18.20 -0.32
CA GLY A 199 7.91 19.24 0.46
C GLY A 199 7.14 20.56 0.53
N VAL A 200 6.44 20.94 -0.54
CA VAL A 200 5.57 22.13 -0.54
C VAL A 200 4.41 21.97 0.43
N GLN A 201 3.80 20.78 0.49
CA GLN A 201 2.75 20.48 1.45
C GLN A 201 3.30 20.54 2.87
N ILE A 202 4.45 19.93 3.12
CA ILE A 202 5.11 19.94 4.44
C ILE A 202 5.38 21.37 4.90
N ARG A 203 6.04 22.20 4.07
CA ARG A 203 6.34 23.60 4.42
C ARG A 203 5.08 24.41 4.71
N ARG A 204 4.02 24.21 3.92
CA ARG A 204 2.74 24.89 4.14
C ARG A 204 2.08 24.48 5.45
N GLU A 205 2.09 23.19 5.75
CA GLU A 205 1.49 22.64 6.97
C GLU A 205 2.28 23.07 8.21
N LEU A 206 3.61 23.06 8.14
CA LEU A 206 4.47 23.55 9.23
C LEU A 206 4.30 25.05 9.47
N GLY A 207 4.15 25.86 8.42
CA GLY A 207 3.91 27.31 8.56
C GLY A 207 2.52 27.70 9.08
N THR A 208 1.62 26.74 9.32
CA THR A 208 0.32 26.99 9.96
C THR A 208 0.35 26.90 11.49
N TYR A 209 1.46 26.42 12.07
CA TYR A 209 1.66 26.26 13.51
C TYR A 209 2.72 27.26 14.00
#